data_AF-A0A2S2PT93-F1
#
_entry.id   AF-A0A2S2PT93-F1
#
_cell.length_a   1.000
_cell.length_b   1.000
_cell.length_c   1.000
_cell.angle_alpha   90.00
_cell.angle_beta   90.00
_cell.angle_gamma   90.00
#
_symmetry.space_group_name_H-M   'P 1'
#
loop_
_entity.id
_entity.type
_entity.pdbx_description
1 polymer ?
#
loop_
_entity_poly.entity_id
_entity_poly.type
_entity_poly.pdbx_seq_one_letter_code
_entity_poly.pdbx_strand_id
1 'polypeptide(L)'
;MSDLKMFKSTLEENKNGLIVIEQVLEASMNLTSDSQTKLSLADRIKNLQTAQDILLNNEHLTKLDVYKPLMREHQRLTDVLHSNCISAWRKKIEWSENDKDSQDSWRVILKISGSQEDICDTVFALQHFDSLNIEVKQFADKLINLIVKPIIIQNLQVDVVKFVNISTMTLKVSNNEDEFLSAIIKKLKNDPMQVSN
;
A
#
# COMPACT_ATOMS: atom_id res chain seq x y z
N MET A 1 51.81 23.62 -14.60
CA MET A 1 51.50 22.20 -14.27
C MET A 1 50.40 22.06 -13.21
N SER A 2 50.33 22.95 -12.22
CA SER A 2 49.24 23.03 -11.21
C SER A 2 47.85 23.17 -11.84
N ASP A 3 47.68 24.14 -12.72
CA ASP A 3 46.35 24.53 -13.21
C ASP A 3 45.74 23.49 -14.15
N LEU A 4 46.59 22.76 -14.90
CA LEU A 4 46.16 21.67 -15.76
C LEU A 4 45.66 20.46 -14.95
N LYS A 5 46.25 20.20 -13.78
CA LYS A 5 45.76 19.17 -12.84
C LYS A 5 44.44 19.60 -12.21
N MET A 6 44.33 20.88 -11.83
CA MET A 6 43.11 21.44 -11.25
C MET A 6 41.96 21.37 -12.25
N PHE A 7 42.20 21.77 -13.50
CA PHE A 7 41.24 21.69 -14.59
C PHE A 7 40.80 20.26 -14.88
N LYS A 8 41.73 19.30 -14.87
CA LYS A 8 41.41 17.87 -15.04
C LYS A 8 40.52 17.33 -13.91
N SER A 9 40.76 17.74 -12.66
CA SER A 9 39.91 17.37 -11.51
C SER A 9 38.49 17.87 -11.69
N THR A 10 38.32 19.15 -12.02
CA THR A 10 37.01 19.76 -12.26
C THR A 10 36.25 19.08 -13.40
N LEU A 11 36.95 18.64 -14.45
CA LEU A 11 36.34 17.98 -15.59
C LEU A 11 35.81 16.58 -15.25
N GLU A 12 36.53 15.81 -14.42
CA GLU A 12 36.04 14.52 -13.92
C GLU A 12 34.90 14.68 -12.91
N GLU A 13 34.94 15.71 -12.07
CA GLU A 13 33.83 16.04 -11.16
C GLU A 13 32.55 16.37 -11.95
N ASN A 14 32.65 17.16 -13.02
CA ASN A 14 31.53 17.47 -13.90
C ASN A 14 31.01 16.23 -14.65
N LYS A 15 31.90 15.36 -15.12
CA LYS A 15 31.51 14.09 -15.76
C LYS A 15 30.76 13.17 -14.81
N ASN A 16 31.21 13.06 -13.56
CA ASN A 16 30.52 12.29 -12.53
C ASN A 16 29.15 12.92 -12.21
N GLY A 17 29.05 14.26 -12.13
CA GLY A 17 27.77 14.95 -12.00
C GLY A 17 26.79 14.66 -13.14
N LEU A 18 27.28 14.62 -14.38
CA LEU A 18 26.48 14.27 -15.56
C LEU A 18 25.98 12.82 -15.54
N ILE A 19 26.79 11.87 -15.09
CA ILE A 19 26.38 10.46 -14.93
C ILE A 19 25.24 10.34 -13.90
N VAL A 20 25.31 11.09 -12.80
CA VAL A 20 24.24 11.09 -11.79
C VAL A 20 22.96 11.72 -12.34
N ILE A 21 23.09 12.80 -13.12
CA ILE A 21 21.95 13.41 -13.82
C ILE A 21 21.32 12.40 -14.79
N GLU A 22 22.13 11.66 -15.55
CA GLU A 22 21.67 10.62 -16.46
C GLU A 22 20.92 9.50 -15.72
N GLN A 23 21.46 9.00 -14.60
CA GLN A 23 20.80 7.98 -13.78
C GLN A 23 19.48 8.46 -13.17
N VAL A 24 19.42 9.71 -12.70
CA VAL A 24 18.17 10.32 -12.21
C VAL A 24 17.16 10.44 -13.34
N LEU A 25 17.57 10.91 -14.53
CA LEU A 25 16.69 11.02 -15.70
C LEU A 25 16.21 9.65 -16.20
N GLU A 26 17.07 8.63 -16.20
CA GLU A 26 16.72 7.27 -16.58
C GLU A 26 15.72 6.67 -15.57
N ALA A 27 15.92 6.89 -14.27
CA ALA A 27 14.93 6.57 -13.25
C ALA A 27 13.61 7.32 -13.49
N SER A 28 13.64 8.62 -13.83
CA SER A 28 12.44 9.40 -14.16
C SER A 28 11.65 8.81 -15.32
N MET A 29 12.35 8.44 -16.41
CA MET A 29 11.73 7.85 -17.60
C MET A 29 11.10 6.49 -17.29
N ASN A 30 11.79 5.69 -16.47
CA ASN A 30 11.34 4.37 -16.03
C ASN A 30 10.16 4.42 -15.03
N LEU A 31 9.88 5.59 -14.44
CA LEU A 31 8.77 5.79 -13.52
C LEU A 31 7.47 6.24 -14.21
N THR A 32 7.58 6.86 -15.39
CA THR A 32 6.44 7.44 -16.13
C THR A 32 5.71 6.48 -17.07
N SER A 33 6.27 5.29 -17.35
CA SER A 33 5.68 4.34 -18.29
C SER A 33 5.38 2.99 -17.64
N ASP A 34 4.15 2.79 -17.16
CA ASP A 34 3.65 1.45 -16.79
C ASP A 34 3.70 0.45 -17.97
N SER A 35 3.90 0.94 -19.21
CA SER A 35 3.87 0.14 -20.44
C SER A 35 5.22 -0.09 -21.13
N GLN A 36 6.29 0.62 -20.79
CA GLN A 36 7.58 0.52 -21.52
C GLN A 36 8.73 -0.07 -20.70
N THR A 37 8.67 -0.01 -19.37
CA THR A 37 9.71 -0.59 -18.52
C THR A 37 9.25 -1.91 -17.92
N LYS A 38 9.89 -3.01 -18.34
CA LYS A 38 9.73 -4.36 -17.76
C LYS A 38 10.29 -4.51 -16.33
N LEU A 39 10.54 -3.41 -15.62
CA LEU A 39 11.17 -3.43 -14.30
C LEU A 39 10.13 -3.61 -13.20
N SER A 40 10.45 -4.48 -12.24
CA SER A 40 9.63 -4.67 -11.03
C SER A 40 9.63 -3.43 -10.14
N LEU A 41 8.68 -3.32 -9.20
CA LEU A 41 8.68 -2.25 -8.21
C LEU A 41 9.93 -2.32 -7.33
N ALA A 42 10.39 -3.53 -6.97
CA ALA A 42 11.63 -3.74 -6.23
C ALA A 42 12.86 -3.18 -6.98
N ASP A 43 12.97 -3.42 -8.30
CA ASP A 43 14.07 -2.88 -9.10
C ASP A 43 14.06 -1.35 -9.14
N ARG A 44 12.86 -0.76 -9.28
CA ARG A 44 12.66 0.70 -9.28
C ARG A 44 13.07 1.32 -7.94
N ILE A 45 12.73 0.68 -6.82
CA ILE A 45 13.15 1.09 -5.48
C ILE A 45 14.68 1.04 -5.35
N LYS A 46 15.30 -0.07 -5.78
CA LYS A 46 16.75 -0.25 -5.71
C LYS A 46 17.50 0.84 -6.51
N ASN A 47 16.99 1.20 -7.68
CA ASN A 47 17.58 2.26 -8.50
C ASN A 47 17.46 3.63 -7.80
N LEU A 48 16.31 3.93 -7.17
CA LEU A 48 16.14 5.15 -6.38
C LEU A 48 17.09 5.18 -5.18
N GLN A 49 17.23 4.09 -4.43
CA GLN A 49 18.16 4.01 -3.30
C GLN A 49 19.61 4.25 -3.75
N THR A 50 20.01 3.66 -4.89
CA THR A 50 21.34 3.87 -5.46
C THR A 50 21.57 5.35 -5.81
N ALA A 51 20.58 6.00 -6.44
CA ALA A 51 20.65 7.42 -6.75
C ALA A 51 20.72 8.27 -5.47
N GLN A 52 19.94 7.93 -4.45
CA GLN A 52 19.96 8.59 -3.15
C GLN A 52 21.33 8.50 -2.49
N ASP A 53 21.92 7.31 -2.46
CA ASP A 53 23.24 7.06 -1.89
C ASP A 53 24.32 7.89 -2.58
N ILE A 54 24.26 8.02 -3.91
CA ILE A 54 25.21 8.86 -4.66
C ILE A 54 25.01 10.34 -4.34
N LEU A 55 23.75 10.81 -4.28
CA LEU A 55 23.43 12.20 -3.97
C LEU A 55 23.85 12.59 -2.54
N LEU A 56 23.77 11.67 -1.57
CA LEU A 56 24.12 11.93 -0.18
C LEU A 56 25.62 11.79 0.11
N ASN A 57 26.29 10.83 -0.53
CA ASN A 57 27.69 10.49 -0.20
C ASN A 57 28.72 11.18 -1.11
N ASN A 58 28.30 11.88 -2.16
CA ASN A 58 29.22 12.58 -3.06
C ASN A 58 29.42 14.05 -2.64
N GLU A 59 30.49 14.31 -1.89
CA GLU A 59 30.82 15.65 -1.35
C GLU A 59 30.98 16.72 -2.46
N HIS A 60 31.49 16.33 -3.62
CA HIS A 60 31.69 17.25 -4.76
C HIS A 60 30.35 17.68 -5.37
N LEU A 61 29.39 16.75 -5.41
CA LEU A 61 28.07 17.00 -5.98
C LEU A 61 27.32 18.06 -5.18
N THR A 62 27.46 18.05 -3.84
CA THR A 62 26.86 19.06 -2.95
C THR A 62 27.32 20.50 -3.22
N LYS A 63 28.48 20.68 -3.87
CA LYS A 63 29.07 21.98 -4.22
C LYS A 63 28.59 22.50 -5.57
N LEU A 64 27.89 21.68 -6.37
CA LEU A 64 27.34 22.06 -7.67
C LEU A 64 25.99 22.75 -7.52
N ASP A 65 25.74 23.78 -8.33
CA ASP A 65 24.45 24.51 -8.35
C ASP A 65 23.25 23.59 -8.67
N VAL A 66 23.50 22.50 -9.39
CA VAL A 66 22.48 21.50 -9.78
C VAL A 66 22.05 20.57 -8.63
N TYR A 67 22.77 20.55 -7.52
CA TYR A 67 22.50 19.63 -6.40
C TYR A 67 21.09 19.79 -5.82
N LYS A 68 20.69 21.02 -5.49
CA LYS A 68 19.37 21.31 -4.91
C LYS A 68 18.24 20.91 -5.87
N PRO A 69 18.29 21.28 -7.17
CA PRO A 69 17.37 20.75 -8.17
C PRO A 69 17.32 19.22 -8.22
N LEU A 70 18.47 18.53 -8.19
CA LEU A 70 18.54 17.07 -8.24
C LEU A 70 17.91 16.41 -7.02
N MET A 71 18.16 16.92 -5.81
CA MET A 71 17.53 16.42 -4.59
C MET A 71 16.01 16.58 -4.63
N ARG A 72 15.51 17.70 -5.16
CA ARG A 72 14.06 17.93 -5.33
C ARG A 72 13.45 16.97 -6.33
N GLU A 73 14.12 16.75 -7.46
CA GLU A 73 13.64 15.81 -8.46
C GLU A 73 13.65 14.38 -7.92
N HIS A 74 14.72 13.97 -7.24
CA HIS A 74 14.78 12.68 -6.57
C HIS A 74 13.63 12.49 -5.58
N GLN A 75 13.34 13.49 -4.74
CA GLN A 75 12.18 13.43 -3.83
C GLN A 75 10.86 13.30 -4.60
N ARG A 76 10.67 14.10 -5.65
CA ARG A 76 9.47 14.03 -6.50
C ARG A 76 9.27 12.63 -7.09
N LEU A 77 10.36 11.99 -7.53
CA LEU A 77 10.32 10.63 -8.06
C LEU A 77 9.99 9.59 -6.99
N THR A 78 10.54 9.74 -5.79
CA THR A 78 10.20 8.92 -4.62
C THR A 78 8.71 9.01 -4.31
N ASP A 79 8.13 10.21 -4.28
CA ASP A 79 6.71 10.43 -4.03
C ASP A 79 5.83 9.79 -5.13
N VAL A 80 6.25 9.91 -6.40
CA VAL A 80 5.55 9.28 -7.53
C VAL A 80 5.60 7.76 -7.42
N LEU A 81 6.77 7.17 -7.13
CA LEU A 81 6.88 5.72 -6.96
C LEU A 81 6.01 5.24 -5.80
N HIS A 82 6.05 5.94 -4.67
CA HIS A 82 5.23 5.63 -3.51
C HIS A 82 3.74 5.61 -3.85
N SER A 83 3.25 6.64 -4.53
CA SER A 83 1.86 6.71 -5.02
C SER A 83 1.53 5.55 -5.97
N ASN A 84 2.45 5.20 -6.87
CA ASN A 84 2.27 4.07 -7.79
C ASN A 84 2.19 2.73 -7.05
N CYS A 85 3.01 2.52 -6.02
CA CYS A 85 2.97 1.32 -5.19
C CYS A 85 1.62 1.17 -4.46
N ILE A 86 1.11 2.25 -3.87
CA ILE A 86 -0.22 2.25 -3.23
C ILE A 86 -1.31 1.96 -4.27
N SER A 87 -1.26 2.60 -5.44
CA SER A 87 -2.22 2.38 -6.52
C SER A 87 -2.20 0.93 -7.02
N ALA A 88 -1.00 0.35 -7.22
CA ALA A 88 -0.83 -1.03 -7.61
C ALA A 88 -1.41 -2.00 -6.58
N TRP A 89 -1.17 -1.76 -5.29
CA TRP A 89 -1.75 -2.54 -4.20
C TRP A 89 -3.27 -2.49 -4.20
N ARG A 90 -3.84 -1.29 -4.27
CA ARG A 90 -5.29 -1.10 -4.22
C ARG A 90 -6.00 -1.74 -5.41
N LYS A 91 -5.37 -1.78 -6.59
CA LYS A 91 -5.91 -2.50 -7.77
C LYS A 91 -5.91 -4.02 -7.59
N LYS A 92 -5.03 -4.56 -6.74
CA LYS A 92 -4.97 -6.01 -6.44
C LYS A 92 -6.04 -6.44 -5.44
N ILE A 93 -6.49 -5.54 -4.56
CA ILE A 93 -7.55 -5.84 -3.60
C ILE A 93 -8.91 -5.53 -4.23
N GLU A 94 -9.63 -6.59 -4.57
CA GLU A 94 -11.03 -6.52 -4.99
C GLU A 94 -11.94 -6.74 -3.77
N TRP A 95 -12.81 -5.76 -3.51
CA TRP A 95 -13.87 -5.85 -2.52
C TRP A 95 -15.21 -5.73 -3.22
N SER A 96 -16.07 -6.76 -3.13
CA SER A 96 -17.43 -6.74 -3.68
C SER A 96 -18.46 -7.19 -2.65
N GLU A 97 -19.64 -6.60 -2.74
CA GLU A 97 -20.78 -6.86 -1.86
C GLU A 97 -22.03 -7.09 -2.70
N ASN A 98 -22.92 -7.98 -2.26
CA ASN A 98 -24.24 -8.12 -2.87
C ASN A 98 -25.19 -7.06 -2.30
N ASP A 99 -26.18 -6.64 -3.10
CA ASP A 99 -27.27 -5.78 -2.63
C ASP A 99 -28.07 -6.45 -1.50
N LYS A 100 -28.16 -5.77 -0.36
CA LYS A 100 -28.94 -6.22 0.82
C LYS A 100 -30.44 -6.30 0.53
N ASP A 101 -30.95 -5.52 -0.42
CA ASP A 101 -32.39 -5.32 -0.60
C ASP A 101 -33.08 -6.42 -1.42
N SER A 102 -32.33 -7.37 -1.99
CA SER A 102 -32.86 -8.38 -2.92
C SER A 102 -32.75 -9.83 -2.44
N GLN A 103 -32.10 -10.11 -1.30
CA GLN A 103 -31.83 -11.48 -0.82
C GLN A 103 -31.85 -11.60 0.72
N ASP A 104 -32.27 -12.77 1.23
CA ASP A 104 -32.27 -13.14 2.67
C ASP A 104 -30.86 -13.23 3.32
N SER A 105 -29.81 -13.02 2.52
CA SER A 105 -28.43 -13.05 2.99
C SER A 105 -27.57 -12.05 2.26
N TRP A 106 -26.75 -11.33 3.01
CA TRP A 106 -25.72 -10.46 2.50
C TRP A 106 -24.42 -11.24 2.32
N ARG A 107 -23.74 -11.07 1.18
CA ARG A 107 -22.42 -11.67 0.96
C ARG A 107 -21.40 -10.58 0.65
N VAL A 108 -20.22 -10.77 1.23
CA VAL A 108 -19.03 -9.97 0.98
C VAL A 108 -17.94 -10.88 0.43
N ILE A 109 -17.34 -10.47 -0.67
CA ILE A 109 -16.21 -11.15 -1.30
C ILE A 109 -15.01 -10.21 -1.26
N LEU A 110 -13.96 -10.69 -0.61
CA LEU A 110 -12.63 -10.09 -0.69
C LEU A 110 -11.75 -11.01 -1.53
N LYS A 111 -11.13 -10.45 -2.57
CA LYS A 111 -10.24 -11.20 -3.45
C LYS A 111 -8.95 -10.41 -3.66
N ILE A 112 -7.81 -11.08 -3.49
CA ILE A 112 -6.52 -10.54 -3.88
C ILE A 112 -6.14 -11.14 -5.24
N SER A 113 -6.11 -10.29 -6.26
CA SER A 113 -5.83 -10.64 -7.65
C SER A 113 -4.36 -10.39 -8.00
N GLY A 114 -3.74 -11.32 -8.73
CA GLY A 114 -2.37 -11.22 -9.22
C GLY A 114 -1.58 -12.52 -9.07
N SER A 115 -0.41 -12.58 -9.71
CA SER A 115 0.52 -13.67 -9.45
C SER A 115 1.16 -13.53 -8.06
N GLN A 116 1.68 -14.62 -7.51
CA GLN A 116 2.38 -14.58 -6.22
C GLN A 116 3.58 -13.62 -6.27
N GLU A 117 4.32 -13.60 -7.38
CA GLU A 117 5.47 -12.71 -7.57
C GLU A 117 5.03 -11.24 -7.53
N ASP A 118 3.97 -10.87 -8.27
CA ASP A 118 3.50 -9.48 -8.29
C ASP A 118 2.98 -9.00 -6.94
N ILE A 119 2.34 -9.91 -6.18
CA ILE A 119 1.86 -9.61 -4.82
C ILE A 119 3.05 -9.38 -3.90
N CYS A 120 4.05 -10.27 -3.92
CA CYS A 120 5.26 -10.12 -3.12
C CYS A 120 6.02 -8.83 -3.44
N ASP A 121 6.17 -8.50 -4.73
CA ASP A 121 6.83 -7.27 -5.19
C ASP A 121 6.10 -6.01 -4.67
N THR A 122 4.76 -6.02 -4.71
CA THR A 122 3.96 -4.90 -4.20
C THR A 122 4.04 -4.79 -2.67
N VAL A 123 3.99 -5.92 -1.95
CA VAL A 123 4.09 -5.93 -0.47
C VAL A 123 5.47 -5.45 -0.03
N PHE A 124 6.53 -5.90 -0.69
CA PHE A 124 7.90 -5.41 -0.45
C PHE A 124 7.97 -3.89 -0.64
N ALA A 125 7.41 -3.38 -1.74
CA ALA A 125 7.40 -1.96 -2.00
C ALA A 125 6.64 -1.15 -0.94
N LEU A 126 5.50 -1.65 -0.46
CA LEU A 126 4.76 -1.02 0.63
C LEU A 126 5.51 -1.02 1.96
N GLN A 127 6.29 -2.07 2.24
CA GLN A 127 7.14 -2.12 3.44
C GLN A 127 8.27 -1.09 3.35
N HIS A 128 8.87 -0.93 2.18
CA HIS A 128 9.91 0.08 1.97
C HIS A 128 9.42 1.50 2.29
N PHE A 129 8.18 1.84 1.93
CA PHE A 129 7.56 3.14 2.21
C PHE A 129 6.77 3.20 3.52
N ASP A 130 6.95 2.23 4.44
CA ASP A 130 6.21 2.13 5.72
C ASP A 130 4.67 2.24 5.59
N SER A 131 4.15 1.91 4.41
CA SER A 131 2.76 2.12 4.04
C SER A 131 1.90 0.87 4.18
N LEU A 132 2.54 -0.29 4.34
CA LEU A 132 1.84 -1.55 4.55
C LEU A 132 0.91 -1.46 5.77
N ASN A 133 1.40 -0.96 6.90
CA ASN A 133 0.61 -0.84 8.13
C ASN A 133 -0.58 0.12 7.97
N ILE A 134 -0.39 1.19 7.20
CA ILE A 134 -1.45 2.16 6.92
C ILE A 134 -2.56 1.51 6.10
N GLU A 135 -2.21 0.81 5.02
CA GLU A 135 -3.19 0.14 4.16
C GLU A 135 -3.88 -1.02 4.88
N VAL A 136 -3.15 -1.80 5.69
CA VAL A 136 -3.73 -2.85 6.54
C VAL A 136 -4.72 -2.26 7.55
N LYS A 137 -4.39 -1.13 8.17
CA LYS A 137 -5.31 -0.44 9.10
C LYS A 137 -6.56 0.06 8.39
N GLN A 138 -6.43 0.71 7.23
CA GLN A 138 -7.57 1.17 6.45
C GLN A 138 -8.48 -0.01 6.05
N PHE A 139 -7.87 -1.12 5.66
CA PHE A 139 -8.60 -2.35 5.36
C PHE A 139 -9.34 -2.90 6.60
N ALA A 140 -8.66 -2.96 7.76
CA ALA A 140 -9.26 -3.42 9.01
C ALA A 140 -10.43 -2.51 9.44
N ASP A 141 -10.28 -1.19 9.33
CA ASP A 141 -11.35 -0.24 9.62
C ASP A 141 -12.56 -0.46 8.70
N LYS A 142 -12.34 -0.75 7.41
CA LYS A 142 -13.41 -1.08 6.48
C LYS A 142 -14.13 -2.38 6.87
N LEU A 143 -13.38 -3.43 7.18
CA LEU A 143 -13.91 -4.71 7.65
C LEU A 143 -14.76 -4.54 8.92
N ILE A 144 -14.26 -3.80 9.90
CA ILE A 144 -14.95 -3.55 11.17
C ILE A 144 -16.24 -2.78 10.92
N ASN A 145 -16.17 -1.70 10.14
CA ASN A 145 -17.32 -0.80 9.98
C ASN A 145 -18.41 -1.37 9.09
N LEU A 146 -18.04 -2.08 8.02
CA LEU A 146 -19.02 -2.59 7.05
C LEU A 146 -19.54 -3.96 7.42
N ILE A 147 -18.70 -4.83 8.02
CA ILE A 147 -19.07 -6.21 8.31
C ILE A 147 -19.36 -6.41 9.80
N VAL A 148 -18.34 -6.21 10.65
CA VAL A 148 -18.40 -6.61 12.06
C VAL A 148 -19.44 -5.81 12.84
N LYS A 149 -19.47 -4.48 12.68
CA LYS A 149 -20.43 -3.61 13.37
C LYS A 149 -21.89 -3.97 13.05
N PRO A 150 -22.31 -4.09 11.78
CA PRO A 150 -23.68 -4.51 11.46
C PRO A 150 -24.06 -5.86 12.06
N ILE A 151 -23.17 -6.86 12.01
CA ILE A 151 -23.41 -8.18 12.61
C ILE A 151 -23.71 -8.05 14.10
N ILE A 152 -22.89 -7.30 14.84
CA ILE A 152 -23.06 -7.11 16.29
C ILE A 152 -24.35 -6.36 16.59
N ILE A 153 -24.62 -5.26 15.87
CA ILE A 153 -25.79 -4.39 16.12
C ILE A 153 -27.10 -5.13 15.83
N GLN A 154 -27.11 -5.91 14.74
CA GLN A 154 -28.31 -6.60 14.27
C GLN A 154 -28.41 -8.05 14.79
N ASN A 155 -27.48 -8.48 15.66
CA ASN A 155 -27.40 -9.84 16.21
C ASN A 155 -27.51 -10.94 15.13
N LEU A 156 -26.78 -10.76 14.02
CA LEU A 156 -26.88 -11.61 12.85
C LEU A 156 -26.00 -12.86 12.98
N GLN A 157 -26.50 -13.98 12.46
CA GLN A 157 -25.69 -15.16 12.27
C GLN A 157 -24.75 -15.01 11.06
N VAL A 158 -23.48 -15.40 11.24
CA VAL A 158 -22.45 -15.35 10.20
C VAL A 158 -22.02 -16.76 9.85
N ASP A 159 -22.31 -17.17 8.62
CA ASP A 159 -21.82 -18.43 8.08
C ASP A 159 -20.58 -18.16 7.22
N VAL A 160 -19.41 -18.61 7.70
CA VAL A 160 -18.17 -18.53 6.94
C VAL A 160 -18.16 -19.68 5.92
N VAL A 161 -18.54 -19.40 4.67
CA VAL A 161 -18.56 -20.41 3.60
C VAL A 161 -17.16 -20.55 3.01
N LYS A 162 -16.65 -21.78 3.07
CA LYS A 162 -15.25 -22.18 2.84
C LYS A 162 -14.63 -21.70 1.51
N PHE A 163 -13.32 -21.44 1.60
CA PHE A 163 -12.36 -20.98 0.59
C PHE A 163 -12.13 -21.99 -0.55
N VAL A 164 -12.11 -21.52 -1.81
CA VAL A 164 -11.71 -22.32 -2.99
C VAL A 164 -10.38 -21.85 -3.59
N ASN A 165 -9.81 -20.73 -3.12
CA ASN A 165 -8.46 -20.30 -3.46
C ASN A 165 -7.87 -19.50 -2.31
N ILE A 166 -6.55 -19.61 -2.09
CA ILE A 166 -5.81 -19.02 -0.95
C ILE A 166 -6.02 -17.49 -0.85
N SER A 167 -6.45 -16.85 -1.94
CA SER A 167 -6.59 -15.40 -2.09
C SER A 167 -8.02 -14.84 -1.97
N THR A 168 -9.04 -15.67 -1.71
CA THR A 168 -10.45 -15.19 -1.68
C THR A 168 -11.16 -15.56 -0.38
N MET A 169 -11.57 -14.56 0.39
CA MET A 169 -12.43 -14.73 1.57
C MET A 169 -13.86 -14.36 1.21
N THR A 170 -14.81 -15.28 1.44
CA THR A 170 -16.24 -15.04 1.24
C THR A 170 -16.97 -15.16 2.59
N LEU A 171 -17.67 -14.10 2.96
CA LEU A 171 -18.52 -14.07 4.16
C LEU A 171 -19.98 -14.04 3.73
N LYS A 172 -20.79 -14.96 4.26
CA LYS A 172 -22.25 -14.94 4.10
C LYS A 172 -22.87 -14.63 5.45
N VAL A 173 -23.60 -13.53 5.53
CA VAL A 173 -24.34 -13.12 6.73
C VAL A 173 -25.82 -13.36 6.45
N SER A 174 -26.46 -14.18 7.28
CA SER A 174 -27.89 -14.49 7.18
C SER A 174 -28.67 -13.63 8.17
N ASN A 175 -29.89 -13.22 7.77
CA ASN A 175 -30.78 -12.41 8.62
C ASN A 175 -31.50 -13.22 9.71
N ASN A 176 -31.04 -14.44 9.99
CA ASN A 176 -31.59 -15.21 11.10
C ASN A 176 -31.04 -14.61 12.39
N GLU A 177 -31.92 -14.02 13.21
CA GLU A 177 -31.56 -13.68 14.59
C GLU A 177 -31.14 -14.97 15.30
N ASP A 178 -29.98 -14.94 15.96
CA ASP A 178 -29.60 -16.02 16.86
C ASP A 178 -30.57 -16.00 18.05
N GLU A 179 -31.54 -16.92 18.06
CA GLU A 179 -32.59 -17.03 19.07
C GLU A 179 -32.01 -17.10 20.50
N PHE A 180 -30.83 -17.70 20.67
CA PHE A 180 -30.18 -17.84 21.97
C PHE A 180 -29.63 -16.49 22.46
N LEU A 181 -28.92 -15.76 21.60
CA LEU A 181 -28.44 -14.41 21.92
C LEU A 181 -29.59 -13.41 22.08
N SER A 182 -30.63 -13.49 21.23
CA SER A 182 -31.84 -12.67 21.35
C SER A 182 -32.57 -12.93 22.68
N ALA A 183 -32.61 -14.19 23.16
CA ALA A 183 -33.15 -14.53 24.47
C ALA A 183 -32.30 -13.98 25.63
N ILE A 184 -30.97 -14.01 25.52
CA ILE A 184 -30.05 -13.45 26.53
C ILE A 184 -30.17 -11.92 26.59
N ILE A 185 -30.18 -11.23 25.45
CA ILE A 185 -30.34 -9.76 25.40
C ILE A 185 -31.70 -9.34 25.96
N LYS A 186 -32.78 -10.08 25.66
CA LYS A 186 -34.11 -9.84 26.25
C LYS A 186 -34.09 -10.04 27.77
N LYS A 187 -33.43 -11.08 28.28
CA LYS A 187 -33.26 -11.26 29.73
C LYS A 187 -32.50 -10.09 30.37
N LEU A 188 -31.39 -9.66 29.77
CA LEU A 188 -30.57 -8.56 30.29
C LEU A 188 -31.30 -7.20 30.26
N LYS A 189 -32.18 -6.96 29.29
CA LYS A 189 -33.02 -5.75 29.23
C LYS A 189 -34.22 -5.80 30.19
N ASN A 190 -34.69 -6.98 30.55
CA ASN A 190 -35.86 -7.19 31.40
C ASN A 190 -35.52 -7.41 32.89
N ASP A 191 -34.24 -7.46 33.25
CA ASP A 191 -33.77 -7.30 34.63
C ASP A 191 -33.37 -5.84 34.87
N PRO A 192 -34.32 -4.93 35.19
CA PRO A 192 -33.93 -3.73 35.89
C PRO A 192 -33.35 -4.19 37.22
N MET A 193 -32.13 -3.76 37.54
CA MET A 193 -31.53 -3.99 38.86
C MET A 193 -32.61 -3.82 39.93
N GLN A 194 -32.94 -4.91 40.64
CA GLN A 194 -33.54 -4.79 41.96
C GLN A 194 -32.49 -4.15 42.84
N VAL A 195 -32.40 -2.81 42.78
CA VAL A 195 -31.85 -2.01 43.85
C VAL A 195 -32.81 -2.22 45.01
N SER A 196 -32.35 -3.05 45.92
CA SER A 196 -32.97 -3.38 47.19
C SER A 196 -33.26 -2.07 47.93
N ASN A 197 -34.50 -1.89 48.39
CA ASN A 197 -34.78 -1.02 49.53
C ASN A 197 -34.62 -1.85 50.81
#